data_AF-A0A9J7AE32-F1
#
_entry.id   AF-A0A9J7AE32-F1
#
_cell.length_a   1.000
_cell.length_b   1.000
_cell.length_c   1.000
_cell.angle_alpha   90.00
_cell.angle_beta   90.00
_cell.angle_gamma   90.00
#
_symmetry.space_group_name_H-M   'P 1'
#
loop_
_entity.id
_entity.type
_entity.pdbx_description
1 polymer ?
#
loop_
_entity_poly.entity_id
_entity_poly.type
_entity_poly.pdbx_seq_one_letter_code
_entity_poly.pdbx_strand_id
1 'polypeptide(L)'
;MSASLYEIVELANGDVVLQRADEEGEPLLCIKFSTESLSFMREGKFDIAKAMIEAGMEAAGDLADAEPEESMAEEGQVDVYNKRTLH
;
A
#
# COMPACT_ATOMS: atom_id res chain seq x y z
N MET A 1 8.48 23.39 0.24
CA MET A 1 7.98 22.20 -0.46
C MET A 1 6.48 22.20 -0.30
N SER A 2 5.73 22.17 -1.38
CA SER A 2 4.27 21.97 -1.32
C SER A 2 4.06 20.56 -0.76
N ALA A 3 3.44 20.43 0.40
CA ALA A 3 3.07 19.11 0.90
C ALA A 3 2.06 18.53 -0.09
N SER A 4 2.45 17.50 -0.85
CA SER A 4 1.52 16.78 -1.71
C SER A 4 0.46 16.15 -0.81
N LEU A 5 -0.80 16.51 -1.03
CA LEU A 5 -1.92 15.91 -0.34
C LEU A 5 -2.24 14.58 -1.03
N TYR A 6 -2.40 13.51 -0.26
CA TYR A 6 -2.83 12.22 -0.78
C TYR A 6 -4.31 11.99 -0.48
N GLU A 7 -4.99 11.32 -1.41
CA GLU A 7 -6.38 10.92 -1.26
C GLU A 7 -6.57 9.42 -1.54
N ILE A 8 -7.54 8.83 -0.85
CA ILE A 8 -7.95 7.43 -1.02
C ILE A 8 -9.26 7.45 -1.79
N VAL A 9 -9.27 6.79 -2.96
CA VAL A 9 -10.41 6.80 -3.88
C VAL A 9 -10.87 5.37 -4.13
N GLU A 10 -12.18 5.15 -4.05
CA GLU A 10 -12.81 3.92 -4.53
C GLU A 10 -13.19 4.07 -6.00
N LEU A 11 -12.63 3.21 -6.85
CA LEU A 11 -12.93 3.17 -8.27
C LEU A 11 -14.26 2.45 -8.52
N ALA A 12 -14.89 2.74 -9.66
CA ALA A 12 -16.17 2.14 -10.05
C ALA A 12 -16.11 0.60 -10.21
N ASN A 13 -14.92 0.03 -10.45
CA ASN A 13 -14.72 -1.41 -10.52
C ASN A 13 -14.55 -2.07 -9.14
N GLY A 14 -14.55 -1.27 -8.08
CA GLY A 14 -14.32 -1.74 -6.72
C GLY A 14 -12.85 -1.92 -6.34
N ASP A 15 -11.89 -1.39 -7.08
CA ASP A 15 -10.52 -1.24 -6.57
C ASP A 15 -10.43 0.01 -5.69
N VAL A 16 -9.52 0.01 -4.72
CA VAL A 16 -9.22 1.18 -3.90
C VAL A 16 -7.79 1.64 -4.19
N VAL A 17 -7.62 2.92 -4.46
CA VAL A 17 -6.33 3.50 -4.85
C VAL A 17 -5.92 4.63 -3.92
N LEU A 18 -4.60 4.78 -3.72
CA LEU A 18 -4.01 5.97 -3.13
C LEU A 18 -3.39 6.80 -4.26
N GLN A 19 -3.72 8.07 -4.34
CA GLN A 19 -3.20 8.97 -5.39
C GLN A 19 -2.92 10.36 -4.84
N ARG A 20 -2.19 11.17 -5.63
CA ARG A 20 -1.96 12.59 -5.35
C ARG A 20 -3.23 13.37 -5.66
N ALA A 21 -3.69 14.21 -4.75
CA ALA A 21 -4.91 14.99 -4.91
C ALA A 21 -4.75 16.15 -5.92
N ASP A 22 -3.52 16.58 -6.17
CA ASP A 22 -3.17 17.72 -7.02
C ASP A 22 -2.62 17.32 -8.40
N GLU A 23 -2.52 16.03 -8.70
CA GLU A 23 -1.93 15.52 -9.94
C GLU A 23 -2.81 14.41 -10.54
N GLU A 24 -3.24 14.61 -11.79
CA GLU A 24 -3.80 13.52 -12.60
C GLU A 24 -2.66 12.62 -13.08
N GLY A 25 -2.44 11.52 -12.37
CA GLY A 25 -1.34 10.59 -12.64
C GLY A 25 -1.67 9.15 -12.28
N GLU A 26 -0.69 8.26 -12.42
CA GLU A 26 -0.83 6.87 -11.98
C GLU A 26 -0.96 6.82 -10.44
N PRO A 27 -1.85 5.98 -9.90
CA PRO A 27 -1.99 5.82 -8.46
C PRO A 27 -0.70 5.27 -7.85
N LEU A 28 -0.39 5.72 -6.64
CA LEU A 28 0.78 5.29 -5.87
C LEU A 28 0.68 3.81 -5.49
N LEU A 29 -0.54 3.35 -5.18
CA LEU A 29 -0.85 1.94 -4.95
C LEU A 29 -2.31 1.62 -5.28
N CYS A 30 -2.59 0.35 -5.55
CA CYS A 30 -3.92 -0.17 -5.83
C CYS A 30 -4.18 -1.43 -5.00
N ILE A 31 -5.25 -1.44 -4.22
CA ILE A 31 -5.74 -2.61 -3.49
C ILE A 31 -6.88 -3.24 -4.29
N LYS A 32 -6.71 -4.53 -4.60
CA LYS A 32 -7.72 -5.35 -5.28
C LYS A 32 -8.16 -6.48 -4.37
N PHE A 33 -9.45 -6.52 -4.07
CA PHE A 33 -10.04 -7.62 -3.33
C PHE A 33 -10.54 -8.68 -4.31
N SER A 34 -10.34 -9.94 -3.96
CA SER A 34 -10.98 -11.03 -4.71
C SER A 34 -12.50 -10.97 -4.54
N THR A 35 -13.23 -11.54 -5.49
CA THR A 35 -14.70 -11.68 -5.39
C THR A 35 -15.11 -12.38 -4.10
N GLU A 36 -14.32 -13.36 -3.66
CA GLU A 36 -14.53 -14.06 -2.40
C GLU A 36 -14.41 -13.11 -1.21
N SER A 37 -13.31 -12.35 -1.10
CA SER A 37 -13.13 -11.39 -0.01
C SER A 37 -14.22 -10.31 0.01
N LEU A 38 -14.63 -9.81 -1.15
CA LEU A 38 -15.72 -8.82 -1.26
C LEU A 38 -17.04 -9.36 -0.68
N SER A 39 -17.34 -10.65 -0.88
CA SER A 39 -18.56 -11.27 -0.32
C SER A 39 -18.57 -11.28 1.22
N PHE A 40 -17.40 -11.35 1.85
CA PHE A 40 -17.26 -11.28 3.30
C PHE A 40 -17.25 -9.85 3.83
N MET A 41 -16.64 -8.92 3.09
CA MET A 41 -16.44 -7.53 3.51
C MET A 41 -17.70 -6.67 3.43
N ARG A 42 -18.70 -7.05 2.61
CA ARG A 42 -19.97 -6.34 2.43
C ARG A 42 -19.73 -4.83 2.22
N GLU A 43 -20.30 -3.97 3.07
CA GLU A 43 -20.18 -2.51 3.02
C GLU A 43 -18.86 -1.99 3.65
N GLY A 44 -18.12 -2.82 4.39
CA GLY A 44 -16.92 -2.42 5.13
C GLY A 44 -15.63 -2.42 4.31
N LYS A 45 -15.71 -2.70 3.01
CA LYS A 45 -14.54 -2.81 2.12
C LYS A 45 -13.71 -1.52 2.09
N PHE A 46 -14.34 -0.36 1.99
CA PHE A 46 -13.62 0.92 1.94
C PHE A 46 -12.89 1.20 3.26
N ASP A 47 -13.54 0.94 4.40
CA ASP A 47 -12.95 1.09 5.72
C ASP A 47 -11.74 0.18 5.93
N ILE A 48 -11.83 -1.07 5.45
CA ILE A 48 -10.73 -2.04 5.50
C ILE A 48 -9.55 -1.56 4.64
N ALA A 49 -9.81 -1.11 3.41
CA ALA A 49 -8.76 -0.60 2.54
C ALA A 49 -8.08 0.65 3.12
N LYS A 50 -8.88 1.55 3.72
CA LYS A 50 -8.36 2.73 4.43
C LYS A 50 -7.43 2.33 5.58
N ALA A 51 -7.87 1.41 6.44
CA ALA A 51 -7.04 0.93 7.55
C ALA A 51 -5.73 0.29 7.08
N MET A 52 -5.77 -0.47 5.98
CA MET A 52 -4.55 -1.04 5.36
C MET A 52 -3.58 0.04 4.89
N ILE A 53 -4.10 1.10 4.25
CA ILE A 53 -3.29 2.22 3.76
C ILE A 53 -2.68 3.01 4.92
N GLU A 54 -3.46 3.29 5.97
CA GLU A 54 -2.98 3.96 7.18
C GLU A 54 -1.83 3.18 7.83
N ALA A 55 -2.00 1.87 8.02
CA ALA A 55 -0.94 1.01 8.57
C ALA A 55 0.30 0.96 7.66
N GLY A 56 0.11 0.94 6.34
CA GLY A 56 1.22 0.98 5.39
C GLY A 56 1.99 2.30 5.43
N MET A 57 1.30 3.43 5.61
CA MET A 57 1.93 4.75 5.75
C MET A 57 2.73 4.87 7.07
N GLU A 58 2.20 4.34 8.17
CA GLU A 58 2.91 4.28 9.45
C GLU A 58 4.20 3.46 9.32
N ALA A 59 4.10 2.23 8.77
CA ALA A 59 5.26 1.39 8.54
C ALA A 59 6.30 2.04 7.61
N ALA A 60 5.86 2.76 6.57
CA ALA A 60 6.76 3.48 5.68
C ALA A 60 7.49 4.64 6.39
N GLY A 61 6.81 5.33 7.32
CA GLY A 61 7.42 6.35 8.17
C GLY A 61 8.49 5.76 9.07
N ASP A 62 8.18 4.66 9.77
CA ASP A 62 9.13 3.95 10.63
C ASP A 62 10.38 3.49 9.87
N LEU A 63 10.21 2.98 8.63
CA LEU A 63 11.34 2.60 7.78
C LEU A 63 12.17 3.81 7.33
N ALA A 64 11.52 4.93 6.99
CA ALA A 64 12.22 6.14 6.57
C ALA A 64 13.05 6.76 7.70
N ASP A 65 12.58 6.64 8.95
CA ASP A 65 13.29 7.06 10.15
C ASP A 65 14.40 6.07 10.56
N ALA A 66 14.39 4.83 10.03
CA ALA A 66 15.28 3.73 10.44
C ALA A 66 16.58 3.56 9.61
N GLU A 67 16.86 4.34 8.55
CA GLU A 67 18.07 4.14 7.73
C GLU A 67 19.35 4.77 8.33
N PRO A 68 20.54 4.11 8.26
CA PRO A 68 20.87 2.72 8.53
C PRO A 68 21.97 2.59 9.63
N GLU A 69 21.83 1.65 10.57
CA GLU A 69 23.04 1.04 11.18
C GLU A 69 23.39 -0.20 10.37
N GLU A 70 24.61 -0.22 9.83
CA GLU A 70 25.18 -1.21 8.93
C GLU A 70 24.82 -2.66 9.28
N SER A 71 24.06 -3.36 8.42
CA SER A 71 24.11 -4.82 8.36
C SER A 71 24.83 -5.23 7.08
N MET A 72 26.06 -5.70 7.26
CA MET A 72 26.92 -6.25 6.22
C MET A 72 26.19 -7.29 5.36
N ALA A 73 26.56 -7.29 4.08
CA ALA A 73 26.03 -8.10 3.00
C ALA A 73 25.75 -9.58 3.35
N GLU A 74 24.62 -10.08 2.85
CA GLU A 74 24.69 -11.28 2.00
C GLU A 74 23.96 -10.97 0.68
N GLU A 75 24.72 -10.97 -0.41
CA GLU A 75 24.20 -10.93 -1.79
C GLU A 75 23.44 -12.23 -2.08
N GLY A 76 22.19 -12.29 -1.61
CA GLY A 76 21.23 -13.31 -2.01
C GLY A 76 20.55 -12.87 -3.30
N GLN A 77 20.84 -13.60 -4.39
CA GLN A 77 20.17 -13.57 -5.69
C GLN A 77 18.73 -13.03 -5.62
N VAL A 78 18.48 -11.89 -6.29
CA VAL A 78 17.15 -11.27 -6.37
C VAL A 78 16.27 -12.15 -7.25
N ASP A 79 15.64 -13.15 -6.63
CA ASP A 79 14.57 -13.91 -7.25
C ASP A 79 13.36 -12.96 -7.36
N VAL A 80 13.04 -12.53 -8.57
CA VAL A 80 11.98 -11.55 -8.91
C VAL A 80 10.57 -12.03 -8.48
N TYR A 81 10.46 -13.25 -7.96
CA TYR A 81 9.26 -13.83 -7.37
C TYR A 81 9.48 -14.42 -5.98
N ASN A 82 10.35 -13.84 -5.15
CA ASN A 82 10.36 -14.26 -3.74
C ASN A 82 9.07 -13.77 -3.06
N LYS A 83 8.02 -14.60 -3.12
CA LYS A 83 6.75 -14.42 -2.43
C LYS A 83 7.07 -14.44 -0.94
N ARG A 84 7.40 -13.27 -0.38
CA ARG A 84 7.56 -13.09 1.06
C ARG A 84 6.19 -13.35 1.69
N THR A 85 5.96 -14.58 2.12
CA THR A 85 4.76 -14.99 2.85
C THR A 85 5.00 -14.75 4.33
N LEU A 86 4.18 -13.91 4.94
CA LEU A 86 4.06 -13.84 6.39
C LEU A 86 3.09 -14.96 6.81
N HIS A 87 3.53 -15.87 7.68
CA HIS A 87 2.74 -16.97 8.23
C HIS A 87 2.31 -16.65 9.67
#